data_AF-A0A6P2IIF5-F1
#
_entry.id   AF-A0A6P2IIF5-F1
#
_cell.length_a   1.000
_cell.length_b   1.000
_cell.length_c   1.000
_cell.angle_alpha   90.00
_cell.angle_beta   90.00
_cell.angle_gamma   90.00
#
_symmetry.space_group_name_H-M   'P 1'
#
loop_
_entity.id
_entity.type
_entity.pdbx_description
1 polymer ?
#
loop_
_entity_poly.entity_id
_entity_poly.type
_entity_poly.pdbx_seq_one_letter_code
_entity_poly.pdbx_strand_id
1 'polypeptide(L)'
;MAGNFIQVTDAGRAALVAQGNTGTNEHRVTEIGLCTGAFVFKPDMLAMPNERKRVTTFGGKNVAKDTVHVTIQDTTDDQYSLFGYGLYLENGVLAAVYVQSTPIMEKSPAAYLMLSADMQFVSIDAATLVFGESSFLTGC
;
A
#
# COMPACT_ATOMS: atom_id res chain seq x y z
N MET A 1 -8.05 -18.06 8.69
CA MET A 1 -8.13 -16.60 8.57
C MET A 1 -7.59 -16.27 7.19
N ALA A 2 -8.46 -15.89 6.25
CA ALA A 2 -8.03 -15.64 4.88
C ALA A 2 -7.14 -14.39 4.88
N GLY A 3 -5.89 -14.51 4.43
CA GLY A 3 -5.01 -13.37 4.26
C GLY A 3 -5.64 -12.39 3.27
N ASN A 4 -5.49 -11.09 3.52
CA ASN A 4 -5.96 -10.08 2.60
C ASN A 4 -5.06 -10.13 1.35
N PHE A 5 -5.59 -10.66 0.25
CA PHE A 5 -4.86 -10.77 -1.01
C PHE A 5 -4.73 -9.40 -1.66
N ILE A 6 -3.49 -8.93 -1.79
CA ILE A 6 -3.21 -7.68 -2.51
C ILE A 6 -2.95 -7.98 -3.99
N GLN A 7 -3.54 -7.17 -4.87
CA GLN A 7 -3.48 -7.36 -6.32
C GLN A 7 -2.44 -6.43 -6.94
N VAL A 8 -1.51 -7.00 -7.70
CA VAL A 8 -0.37 -6.29 -8.31
C VAL A 8 -0.77 -5.82 -9.70
N THR A 9 -0.53 -4.54 -10.01
CA THR A 9 -0.78 -3.97 -11.34
C THR A 9 0.29 -4.42 -12.34
N ASP A 10 -0.01 -4.32 -13.64
CA ASP A 10 0.96 -4.59 -14.70
C ASP A 10 2.11 -3.58 -14.67
N ALA A 11 1.82 -2.31 -14.36
CA ALA A 11 2.84 -1.27 -14.19
C ALA A 11 3.76 -1.56 -12.99
N GLY A 12 3.19 -2.00 -11.87
CA GLY A 12 3.94 -2.42 -10.70
C GLY A 12 4.83 -3.62 -10.99
N ARG A 13 4.28 -4.64 -11.64
CA ARG A 13 5.04 -5.82 -12.06
C ARG A 13 6.16 -5.44 -13.03
N ALA A 14 5.89 -4.59 -14.02
CA ALA A 14 6.88 -4.13 -14.96
C ALA A 14 8.00 -3.34 -14.27
N ALA A 15 7.66 -2.49 -13.30
CA ALA A 15 8.65 -1.77 -12.49
C ALA A 15 9.56 -2.75 -11.73
N LEU A 16 8.98 -3.74 -11.05
CA LEU A 16 9.73 -4.74 -10.28
C LEU A 16 10.59 -5.69 -11.15
N VAL A 17 10.16 -5.96 -12.38
CA VAL A 17 10.87 -6.84 -13.32
C VAL A 17 11.94 -6.09 -14.11
N ALA A 18 11.74 -4.79 -14.37
CA ALA A 18 12.71 -3.96 -15.07
C ALA A 18 14.01 -3.95 -14.27
N GLN A 19 15.05 -4.63 -14.78
CA GLN A 19 16.37 -4.61 -14.18
C GLN A 19 16.87 -3.18 -14.14
N GLY A 20 17.06 -2.64 -12.93
CA GLY A 20 18.02 -1.59 -12.74
C GLY A 20 19.37 -2.16 -13.20
N ASN A 21 20.01 -1.52 -14.18
CA ASN A 21 21.36 -1.88 -14.68
C ASN A 21 22.46 -1.80 -13.59
N THR A 22 22.09 -1.74 -12.32
CA THR A 22 22.88 -1.53 -11.10
C THR A 22 22.93 -2.76 -10.19
N GLY A 23 22.21 -3.85 -10.48
CA GLY A 23 22.36 -5.12 -9.75
C GLY A 23 21.61 -5.24 -8.40
N THR A 24 20.78 -4.26 -8.04
CA THR A 24 19.88 -4.31 -6.87
C THR A 24 18.49 -3.79 -7.27
N ASN A 25 17.58 -4.70 -7.64
CA ASN A 25 16.17 -4.38 -7.96
C ASN A 25 15.33 -4.22 -6.69
N GLU A 26 15.75 -3.33 -5.81
CA GLU A 26 14.98 -2.98 -4.62
C GLU A 26 14.13 -1.74 -4.95
N HIS A 27 12.81 -1.93 -5.02
CA HIS A 27 11.87 -0.81 -5.20
C HIS A 27 11.27 -0.43 -3.86
N ARG A 28 11.32 0.85 -3.53
CA ARG A 28 10.89 1.38 -2.26
C ARG A 28 9.46 1.88 -2.33
N VAL A 29 8.60 1.37 -1.46
CA VAL A 29 7.29 1.98 -1.23
C VAL A 29 7.49 3.29 -0.50
N THR A 30 7.05 4.41 -1.09
CA THR A 30 7.20 5.77 -0.54
C THR A 30 5.89 6.40 -0.12
N GLU A 31 4.76 5.93 -0.64
CA GLU A 31 3.44 6.44 -0.29
C GLU A 31 2.40 5.31 -0.28
N ILE A 32 1.36 5.49 0.54
CA ILE A 32 0.17 4.64 0.55
C ILE A 32 -1.03 5.48 0.14
N GLY A 33 -1.66 5.14 -0.99
CA GLY A 33 -2.93 5.74 -1.41
C GLY A 33 -4.08 5.17 -0.60
N LEU A 34 -5.02 6.01 -0.18
CA LEU A 34 -6.22 5.63 0.55
C LEU A 34 -7.45 5.85 -0.34
N CYS A 35 -8.26 4.82 -0.56
CA CYS A 35 -9.49 4.96 -1.35
C CYS A 35 -10.74 5.03 -0.48
N THR A 36 -11.67 5.89 -0.92
CA THR A 36 -12.91 6.17 -0.20
C THR A 36 -14.14 5.63 -0.92
N GLY A 37 -13.94 4.66 -1.80
CA GLY A 37 -15.02 3.96 -2.48
C GLY A 37 -14.53 2.66 -3.09
N ALA A 38 -15.38 1.64 -3.05
CA ALA A 38 -15.13 0.37 -3.70
C ALA A 38 -14.95 0.54 -5.22
N PHE A 39 -14.09 -0.29 -5.80
CA PHE A 39 -13.93 -0.40 -7.25
C PHE A 39 -13.51 -1.82 -7.61
N VAL A 40 -13.62 -2.15 -8.90
CA VAL A 40 -13.15 -3.42 -9.43
C VAL A 40 -11.70 -3.26 -9.86
N PHE A 41 -10.83 -4.13 -9.35
CA PHE A 41 -9.45 -4.16 -9.77
C PHE A 41 -9.29 -4.51 -11.26
N LYS A 42 -8.34 -3.86 -11.90
CA LYS A 42 -7.92 -4.02 -13.29
C LYS A 42 -6.39 -3.94 -13.30
N PRO A 43 -5.70 -4.88 -13.95
CA PRO A 43 -4.25 -4.93 -13.91
C PRO A 43 -3.59 -3.75 -14.64
N ASP A 44 -4.24 -3.15 -15.64
CA ASP A 44 -3.75 -2.00 -16.41
C ASP A 44 -3.82 -0.64 -15.67
N MET A 45 -4.23 -0.64 -14.39
CA MET A 45 -4.33 0.59 -13.62
C MET A 45 -2.98 1.27 -13.37
N LEU A 46 -2.92 2.56 -13.68
CA LEU A 46 -1.78 3.44 -13.40
C LEU A 46 -1.95 4.26 -12.11
N ALA A 47 -3.19 4.45 -11.68
CA ALA A 47 -3.55 5.20 -10.48
C ALA A 47 -4.77 4.53 -9.81
N MET A 48 -4.87 4.70 -8.49
CA MET A 48 -5.92 4.07 -7.71
C MET A 48 -7.25 4.82 -7.91
N PRO A 49 -8.34 4.15 -8.31
CA PRO A 49 -9.67 4.75 -8.40
C PRO A 49 -10.17 5.16 -7.02
N ASN A 50 -10.95 6.25 -6.97
CA ASN A 50 -11.48 6.80 -5.72
C ASN A 50 -10.38 7.12 -4.68
N GLU A 51 -9.15 7.34 -5.13
CA GLU A 51 -8.06 7.78 -4.25
C GLU A 51 -8.38 9.17 -3.72
N ARG A 52 -8.44 9.27 -2.39
CA ARG A 52 -8.72 10.52 -1.71
C ARG A 52 -7.45 11.28 -1.38
N LYS A 53 -6.44 10.55 -0.93
CA LYS A 53 -5.16 11.07 -0.43
C LYS A 53 -4.10 9.98 -0.44
N ARG A 54 -2.85 10.41 -0.29
CA ARG A 54 -1.69 9.56 -0.01
C ARG A 54 -1.10 9.91 1.34
N VAL A 55 -0.61 8.90 2.05
CA VAL A 55 0.09 9.07 3.32
C VAL A 55 1.51 8.54 3.23
N THR A 56 2.42 9.24 3.89
CA THR A 56 3.83 8.83 4.04
C THR A 56 4.12 8.27 5.44
N THR A 57 3.14 8.40 6.35
CA THR A 57 3.17 7.86 7.71
C THR A 57 2.76 6.40 7.72
N PHE A 58 3.62 5.54 7.18
CA PHE A 58 3.44 4.09 7.18
C PHE A 58 4.76 3.38 7.47
N GLY A 59 4.62 2.12 7.86
CA GLY A 59 5.73 1.21 8.09
C GLY A 59 5.39 -0.15 7.50
N GLY A 60 6.37 -0.82 6.91
CA GLY A 60 6.17 -2.15 6.37
C GLY A 60 7.29 -3.09 6.77
N LYS A 61 6.96 -4.37 6.94
CA LYS A 61 7.92 -5.43 7.20
C LYS A 61 7.54 -6.68 6.43
N ASN A 62 8.52 -7.26 5.73
CA ASN A 62 8.35 -8.55 5.10
C ASN A 62 8.33 -9.61 6.20
N VAL A 63 7.16 -10.24 6.40
CA VAL A 63 6.96 -11.28 7.40
C VAL A 63 7.07 -12.67 6.78
N ALA A 64 6.88 -12.79 5.47
CA ALA A 64 7.18 -13.97 4.68
C ALA A 64 7.63 -13.59 3.26
N LYS A 65 8.01 -14.58 2.45
CA LYS A 65 8.45 -14.42 1.05
C LYS A 65 7.40 -13.74 0.17
N ASP A 66 6.13 -13.98 0.45
CA ASP A 66 4.97 -13.47 -0.30
C ASP A 66 4.06 -12.60 0.58
N THR A 67 4.47 -12.29 1.82
CA THR A 67 3.60 -11.61 2.79
C THR A 67 4.32 -10.44 3.45
N VAL A 68 3.66 -9.29 3.42
CA VAL A 68 4.13 -8.06 4.06
C VAL A 68 3.12 -7.62 5.11
N HIS A 69 3.60 -7.35 6.30
CA HIS A 69 2.85 -6.62 7.30
C HIS A 69 3.03 -5.12 7.07
N VAL A 70 1.95 -4.39 6.84
CA VAL A 70 1.96 -2.93 6.74
C VAL A 70 1.16 -2.32 7.88
N THR A 71 1.67 -1.23 8.43
CA THR A 71 0.93 -0.36 9.35
C THR A 71 0.84 1.02 8.72
N ILE A 72 -0.37 1.50 8.56
CA ILE A 72 -0.70 2.78 7.93
C ILE A 72 -1.28 3.68 9.02
N GLN A 73 -0.77 4.90 9.12
CA GLN A 73 -1.27 5.89 10.05
C GLN A 73 -1.76 7.12 9.29
N ASP A 74 -2.91 7.66 9.69
CA ASP A 74 -3.38 8.97 9.24
C ASP A 74 -3.86 9.79 10.44
N THR A 75 -3.10 10.84 10.76
CA THR A 75 -3.36 11.74 11.90
C THR A 75 -3.99 13.07 11.50
N THR A 76 -4.37 13.26 10.23
CA THR A 76 -5.04 14.50 9.81
C THR A 76 -6.46 14.58 10.36
N ASP A 77 -7.15 15.70 10.17
CA ASP A 77 -8.56 15.85 10.54
C ASP A 77 -9.54 15.41 9.41
N ASP A 78 -9.06 14.69 8.38
CA ASP A 78 -9.92 14.20 7.30
C ASP A 78 -10.97 13.19 7.78
N GLN A 79 -12.19 13.29 7.27
CA GLN A 79 -13.27 12.32 7.46
C GLN A 79 -13.49 11.49 6.21
N TYR A 80 -13.46 10.17 6.33
CA TYR A 80 -13.76 9.25 5.23
C TYR A 80 -13.98 7.81 5.67
N SER A 81 -14.69 7.06 4.83
CA SER A 81 -14.79 5.61 4.88
C SER A 81 -13.68 4.99 4.03
N LEU A 82 -12.80 4.18 4.61
CA LEU A 82 -11.71 3.52 3.89
C LEU A 82 -12.19 2.20 3.29
N PHE A 83 -12.10 2.04 1.98
CA PHE A 83 -12.48 0.79 1.29
C PHE A 83 -11.27 -0.05 0.88
N GLY A 84 -10.08 0.55 0.89
CA GLY A 84 -8.87 -0.05 0.35
C GLY A 84 -7.69 0.90 0.37
N TYR A 85 -6.53 0.38 0.01
CA TYR A 85 -5.27 1.12 -0.04
C TYR A 85 -4.38 0.62 -1.17
N GLY A 86 -3.53 1.51 -1.70
CA GLY A 86 -2.61 1.23 -2.80
C GLY A 86 -1.16 1.53 -2.41
N LEU A 87 -0.22 0.69 -2.83
CA LEU A 87 1.21 0.87 -2.60
C LEU A 87 1.82 1.66 -3.77
N TYR A 88 2.44 2.79 -3.50
CA TYR A 88 3.14 3.59 -4.49
C TYR A 88 4.66 3.50 -4.30
N LEU A 89 5.37 3.25 -5.40
CA LEU A 89 6.84 3.20 -5.44
C LEU A 89 7.45 4.60 -5.52
N GLU A 90 8.77 4.70 -5.33
CA GLU A 90 9.54 5.94 -5.39
C GLU A 90 9.42 6.70 -6.72
N ASN A 91 9.10 6.00 -7.80
CA ASN A 91 8.87 6.56 -9.13
C ASN A 91 7.40 6.94 -9.38
N GLY A 92 6.53 6.86 -8.38
CA GLY A 92 5.11 7.17 -8.46
C GLY A 92 4.24 6.08 -9.08
N VAL A 93 4.81 4.91 -9.41
CA VAL A 93 4.06 3.77 -9.96
C VAL A 93 3.21 3.14 -8.86
N LEU A 94 1.93 2.91 -9.16
CA LEU A 94 1.04 2.11 -8.33
C LEU A 94 1.45 0.63 -8.44
N ALA A 95 2.14 0.10 -7.44
CA ALA A 95 2.63 -1.27 -7.44
C ALA A 95 1.51 -2.29 -7.24
N ALA A 96 0.70 -2.09 -6.21
CA ALA A 96 -0.32 -3.03 -5.80
C ALA A 96 -1.47 -2.34 -5.07
N VAL A 97 -2.64 -2.98 -5.08
CA VAL A 97 -3.88 -2.43 -4.55
C VAL A 97 -4.63 -3.50 -3.77
N TYR A 98 -5.13 -3.12 -2.60
CA TYR A 98 -6.14 -3.86 -1.88
C TYR A 98 -7.44 -3.04 -1.87
N VAL A 99 -8.57 -3.67 -2.19
CA VAL A 99 -9.88 -3.04 -2.13
C VAL A 99 -10.94 -4.10 -1.85
N GLN A 100 -11.96 -3.72 -1.08
CA GLN A 100 -13.13 -4.56 -0.80
C GLN A 100 -14.43 -3.76 -0.98
N SER A 101 -15.54 -4.48 -1.14
CA SER A 101 -16.86 -3.88 -1.39
C SER A 101 -17.45 -3.16 -0.18
N THR A 102 -17.01 -3.54 1.02
CA THR A 102 -17.44 -2.96 2.30
C THR A 102 -16.35 -2.09 2.89
N PRO A 103 -16.68 -0.99 3.60
CA PRO A 103 -15.67 -0.19 4.26
C PRO A 103 -14.89 -1.03 5.28
N ILE A 104 -13.56 -0.94 5.22
CA ILE A 104 -12.62 -1.54 6.17
C ILE A 104 -12.72 -0.80 7.51
N MET A 105 -12.79 0.53 7.45
CA MET A 105 -12.90 1.38 8.62
C MET A 105 -13.48 2.76 8.30
N GLU A 106 -13.99 3.43 9.33
CA GLU A 106 -14.46 4.81 9.27
C GLU A 106 -13.50 5.71 10.04
N LYS A 107 -13.00 6.76 9.39
CA LYS A 107 -12.18 7.78 10.03
C LYS A 107 -13.02 9.02 10.29
N SER A 108 -13.04 9.47 11.54
CA SER A 108 -13.62 10.77 11.92
C SER A 108 -12.51 11.83 12.08
N PRO A 109 -12.83 13.14 11.99
CA PRO A 109 -11.85 14.20 12.19
C PRO A 109 -11.12 14.14 13.53
N ALA A 110 -11.82 13.71 14.59
CA ALA A 110 -11.28 13.64 15.94
C ALA A 110 -10.49 12.35 16.24
N ALA A 111 -10.29 11.48 15.24
CA ALA A 111 -9.66 10.17 15.43
C ALA A 111 -8.42 9.99 14.55
N TYR A 112 -7.39 9.38 15.15
CA TYR A 112 -6.27 8.86 14.40
C TYR A 112 -6.62 7.51 13.79
N LEU A 113 -6.38 7.38 12.49
CA LEU A 113 -6.46 6.10 11.83
C LEU A 113 -5.13 5.38 12.01
N MET A 114 -5.19 4.15 12.51
CA MET A 114 -4.08 3.21 12.56
C MET A 114 -4.59 1.87 12.03
N LEU A 115 -4.17 1.51 10.83
CA LEU A 115 -4.54 0.26 10.19
C LEU A 115 -3.29 -0.61 10.04
N SER A 116 -3.28 -1.75 10.72
CA SER A 116 -2.27 -2.79 10.52
C SER A 116 -2.89 -3.95 9.76
N ALA A 117 -2.25 -4.36 8.67
CA ALA A 117 -2.76 -5.43 7.81
C ALA A 117 -1.63 -6.28 7.26
N ASP A 118 -1.87 -7.59 7.20
CA ASP A 118 -1.01 -8.54 6.51
C ASP A 118 -1.50 -8.71 5.07
N MET A 119 -0.63 -8.37 4.12
CA MET A 119 -0.91 -8.41 2.69
C MET A 119 -0.16 -9.58 2.07
N GLN A 120 -0.91 -10.51 1.47
CA GLN A 120 -0.32 -11.61 0.72
C GLN A 120 -0.31 -11.27 -0.77
N PHE A 121 0.87 -11.28 -1.37
CA PHE A 121 1.08 -11.08 -2.80
C PHE A 121 0.84 -12.39 -3.54
N VAL A 122 -0.11 -12.38 -4.47
CA VAL A 122 -0.50 -13.60 -5.21
C VAL A 122 0.48 -13.94 -6.34
N SER A 123 1.21 -12.94 -6.86
CA SER A 123 1.93 -13.06 -8.13
C SER A 123 3.36 -12.50 -8.14
N ILE A 124 3.85 -11.96 -7.02
CA ILE A 124 5.22 -11.43 -6.91
C ILE A 124 5.88 -11.88 -5.62
N ASP A 125 7.21 -11.88 -5.62
CA ASP A 125 8.01 -12.05 -4.42
C ASP A 125 8.01 -10.73 -3.63
N ALA A 126 7.59 -10.75 -2.37
CA ALA A 126 7.56 -9.56 -1.53
C ALA A 126 8.96 -9.01 -1.25
N ALA A 127 10.02 -9.82 -1.38
CA ALA A 127 11.40 -9.39 -1.16
C ALA A 127 11.89 -8.34 -2.16
N THR A 128 11.21 -8.16 -3.30
CA THR A 128 11.54 -7.08 -4.26
C THR A 128 11.04 -5.71 -3.81
N LEU A 129 10.17 -5.66 -2.80
CA LEU A 129 9.63 -4.45 -2.22
C LEU A 129 10.35 -4.14 -0.92
N VAL A 130 10.93 -2.94 -0.87
CA VAL A 130 11.50 -2.37 0.34
C VAL A 130 10.49 -1.39 0.94
N PHE A 131 10.16 -1.61 2.20
CA PHE A 131 9.34 -0.68 2.96
C PHE A 131 10.27 0.20 3.79
N GLY A 132 9.95 1.49 3.92
CA GLY A 132 10.67 2.35 4.86
C GLY A 132 10.56 1.82 6.29
N GLU A 133 11.60 2.07 7.09
CA GLU A 133 11.56 1.93 8.55
C GLU A 133 10.30 2.61 9.07
N SER A 134 9.55 1.91 9.92
CA SER A 134 8.32 2.40 10.54
C SER A 134 8.64 3.41 11.64
N SER A 135 9.16 4.59 11.30
CA SER A 135 9.36 5.65 12.29
C SER A 135 8.04 6.38 12.54
N PHE A 136 7.18 5.78 13.37
CA PHE A 136 6.00 6.48 13.93
C PHE A 136 6.38 7.41 15.09
N LEU A 137 7.66 7.40 15.49
CA LEU A 137 8.22 8.15 16.62
C LEU A 137 9.58 8.74 16.23
N THR A 138 9.58 9.94 15.65
CA THR A 138 10.75 10.83 15.82
C THR A 138 10.26 12.26 15.92
N GLY A 139 10.01 12.66 17.17
CA GLY A 139 9.78 14.02 17.60
C GLY A 139 10.07 14.08 19.10
N CYS A 140 11.36 14.11 19.45
CA CYS A 140 11.82 14.78 20.66
C CYS A 140 12.45 16.10 20.23
#